data_AF-A0A947IBP4-F1
#
_entry.id   AF-A0A947IBP4-F1
#
_cell.length_a   1.000
_cell.length_b   1.000
_cell.length_c   1.000
_cell.angle_alpha   90.00
_cell.angle_beta   90.00
_cell.angle_gamma   90.00
#
_symmetry.space_group_name_H-M   'P 1'
#
loop_
_entity.id
_entity.type
_entity.pdbx_description
1 polymer ?
#
loop_
_entity_poly.entity_id
_entity_poly.type
_entity_poly.pdbx_seq_one_letter_code
_entity_poly.pdbx_strand_id
1 'polypeptide(L)'
;GNTIQRYVEPPGFNVVRDLCGHGIGKEIHEDPQILNYGKRRKGPEIKEGMVFCLEPMITVGGYKLKKSKDGFGYETADGSLSAHFEHTIALTKKGCQVLTDLKQ
;
A
#
# COMPACT_ATOMS: atom_id res chain seq x y z
N GLY A 1 -2.36 -6.36 -2.47
CA GLY A 1 -1.36 -7.39 -2.73
C GLY A 1 -1.31 -7.85 -4.18
N ASN A 2 -1.69 -9.11 -4.46
CA ASN A 2 -1.44 -9.78 -5.75
C ASN A 2 -1.85 -8.99 -7.01
N THR A 3 -2.99 -8.28 -6.96
CA THR A 3 -3.46 -7.47 -8.09
C THR A 3 -2.51 -6.33 -8.45
N ILE A 4 -2.01 -5.60 -7.44
CA ILE A 4 -1.05 -4.50 -7.63
C ILE A 4 0.24 -5.05 -8.23
N GLN A 5 0.80 -6.08 -7.59
CA GLN A 5 2.05 -6.72 -8.02
C GLN A 5 2.00 -7.19 -9.49
N ARG A 6 0.93 -7.91 -9.87
CA ARG A 6 0.76 -8.38 -11.25
C ARG A 6 0.55 -7.27 -12.28
N TYR A 7 0.12 -6.10 -11.84
CA TYR A 7 -0.06 -4.95 -12.73
C TYR A 7 1.26 -4.23 -13.00
N VAL A 8 2.11 -4.07 -11.97
CA VAL A 8 3.33 -3.25 -12.07
C VAL A 8 4.59 -4.02 -12.44
N GLU A 9 4.69 -5.31 -12.10
CA GLU A 9 5.91 -6.10 -12.38
C GLU A 9 6.14 -6.40 -13.87
N PRO A 10 5.13 -6.71 -14.72
CA PRO A 10 5.36 -6.97 -16.14
C PRO A 10 6.03 -5.83 -16.93
N PRO A 11 5.68 -4.54 -16.73
CA PRO A 11 6.41 -3.44 -17.37
C PRO A 11 7.77 -3.12 -16.72
N GLY A 12 8.21 -3.89 -15.72
CA GLY A 12 9.55 -3.78 -15.12
C GLY A 12 9.63 -2.96 -13.83
N PHE A 13 8.51 -2.54 -13.23
CA PHE A 13 8.51 -1.89 -11.93
C PHE A 13 8.47 -2.91 -10.78
N ASN A 14 8.74 -2.45 -9.57
CA ASN A 14 8.71 -3.28 -8.37
C ASN A 14 7.79 -2.69 -7.29
N VAL A 15 7.25 -3.55 -6.42
CA VAL A 15 6.46 -3.14 -5.26
C VAL A 15 7.34 -3.18 -4.02
N VAL A 16 7.44 -2.08 -3.28
CA VAL A 16 8.09 -2.03 -1.97
C VAL A 16 7.50 -3.10 -1.04
N ARG A 17 8.36 -3.75 -0.25
CA ARG A 17 7.95 -4.86 0.63
C ARG A 17 8.09 -4.58 2.12
N ASP A 18 8.85 -3.55 2.48
CA ASP A 18 9.13 -3.16 3.86
C ASP A 18 8.04 -2.27 4.46
N LEU A 19 7.19 -1.67 3.61
CA LEU A 19 6.08 -0.79 3.98
C LEU A 19 4.77 -1.32 3.38
N CYS A 20 3.66 -1.06 4.07
CA CYS A 20 2.33 -1.52 3.68
C CYS A 20 1.26 -0.57 4.20
N GLY A 21 0.05 -0.72 3.66
CA GLY A 21 -1.11 -0.08 4.24
C GLY A 21 -1.49 -0.64 5.59
N HIS A 22 -2.46 0.01 6.20
CA HIS A 22 -2.88 -0.27 7.58
C HIS A 22 -4.38 -0.02 7.75
N GLY A 23 -4.96 -0.59 8.80
CA GLY A 23 -6.24 -0.11 9.32
C GLY A 23 -6.09 1.33 9.82
N ILE A 24 -7.15 2.12 9.67
CA ILE A 24 -7.18 3.50 10.14
C ILE A 24 -8.55 3.82 10.70
N GLY A 25 -8.59 4.49 11.85
CA GLY A 25 -9.84 4.80 12.52
C GLY A 25 -9.62 5.58 13.80
N LYS A 26 -9.59 4.87 14.92
CA LYS A 26 -9.32 5.49 16.23
C LYS A 26 -7.84 5.81 16.37
N GLU A 27 -7.00 4.89 15.96
CA GLU A 27 -5.56 5.10 15.86
C GLU A 27 -5.16 5.42 14.43
N ILE A 28 -4.02 6.14 14.29
CA ILE A 28 -3.47 6.48 12.97
C ILE A 28 -3.05 5.22 12.22
N HIS A 29 -2.41 4.27 12.91
CA HIS A 29 -2.05 2.97 12.37
C HIS A 29 -2.61 1.87 13.27
N GLU A 30 -3.50 1.05 12.74
CA GLU A 30 -4.06 -0.12 13.42
C GLU A 30 -4.09 -1.34 12.48
N ASP A 31 -4.41 -2.51 13.03
CA ASP A 31 -4.60 -3.71 12.23
C ASP A 31 -5.82 -3.58 11.28
N PRO A 32 -5.81 -4.25 10.13
CA PRO A 32 -4.77 -5.15 9.66
C PRO A 32 -3.71 -4.45 8.78
N GLN A 33 -2.52 -5.05 8.71
CA GLN A 33 -1.55 -4.71 7.67
C GLN A 33 -2.06 -5.08 6.27
N ILE A 34 -2.14 -4.09 5.38
CA ILE A 34 -2.60 -4.23 3.99
C ILE A 34 -1.38 -4.32 3.06
N LEU A 35 -0.89 -5.53 2.83
CA LEU A 35 0.27 -5.75 1.96
C LEU A 35 0.00 -5.36 0.50
N ASN A 36 0.90 -4.57 -0.06
CA ASN A 36 0.86 -4.14 -1.46
C ASN A 36 1.29 -5.23 -2.46
N TYR A 37 1.93 -6.30 -1.98
CA TYR A 37 2.37 -7.45 -2.76
C TYR A 37 1.74 -8.77 -2.26
N GLY A 38 1.97 -9.89 -2.94
CA GLY A 38 1.65 -11.22 -2.42
C GLY A 38 0.89 -12.14 -3.36
N LYS A 39 0.37 -13.23 -2.80
CA LYS A 39 -0.33 -14.29 -3.54
C LYS A 39 -1.84 -14.10 -3.51
N ARG A 40 -2.53 -14.49 -4.59
CA ARG A 40 -3.99 -14.46 -4.66
C ARG A 40 -4.59 -15.30 -3.52
N ARG A 41 -5.67 -14.81 -2.90
CA ARG A 41 -6.36 -15.46 -1.76
C ARG A 41 -5.47 -15.68 -0.52
N LYS A 42 -4.52 -14.79 -0.28
CA LYS A 42 -3.71 -14.73 0.95
C LYS A 42 -3.76 -13.30 1.52
N GLY A 43 -3.49 -13.17 2.82
CA GLY A 43 -3.59 -11.92 3.56
C GLY A 43 -4.74 -11.94 4.57
N PRO A 44 -4.93 -10.83 5.30
CA PRO A 44 -6.01 -10.68 6.26
C PRO A 44 -7.38 -10.78 5.57
N GLU A 45 -8.37 -11.27 6.33
CA GLU A 45 -9.76 -11.28 5.87
C GLU A 45 -10.35 -9.88 6.02
N ILE A 46 -10.79 -9.30 4.91
CA ILE A 46 -11.40 -7.96 4.88
C ILE A 46 -12.91 -8.09 5.03
N LYS A 47 -13.49 -7.37 6.00
CA LYS A 47 -14.91 -7.48 6.39
C LYS A 47 -15.59 -6.12 6.43
N GLU A 48 -16.91 -6.15 6.26
CA GLU A 48 -17.76 -4.98 6.45
C GLU A 48 -17.44 -4.26 7.77
N GLY A 49 -17.41 -2.92 7.72
CA GLY A 49 -17.10 -2.05 8.84
C GLY A 49 -15.62 -1.69 8.98
N MET A 50 -14.73 -2.37 8.25
CA MET A 50 -13.30 -2.02 8.23
C MET A 50 -13.05 -0.75 7.41
N VAL A 51 -12.11 0.06 7.90
CA VAL A 51 -11.54 1.20 7.19
C VAL A 51 -10.03 1.03 7.14
N PHE A 52 -9.42 1.17 5.96
CA PHE A 52 -8.00 0.92 5.78
C PHE A 52 -7.41 1.76 4.65
N CYS A 53 -6.10 1.97 4.71
CA CYS A 53 -5.32 2.61 3.68
C CYS A 53 -4.85 1.59 2.64
N LEU A 54 -5.08 1.89 1.36
CA LEU A 54 -4.50 1.19 0.23
C LEU A 54 -3.46 2.11 -0.41
N GLU A 55 -2.19 1.80 -0.17
CA GLU A 55 -1.07 2.74 -0.34
C GLU A 55 0.15 2.10 -1.05
N PRO A 56 0.04 1.74 -2.33
CA PRO A 56 1.15 1.13 -3.05
C PRO A 56 2.31 2.09 -3.31
N MET A 57 3.49 1.71 -2.85
CA MET A 57 4.77 2.34 -3.22
C MET A 57 5.46 1.50 -4.30
N ILE A 58 5.64 2.08 -5.48
CA ILE A 58 6.19 1.43 -6.68
C ILE A 58 7.56 2.03 -7.01
N THR A 59 8.53 1.18 -7.35
CA THR A 59 9.91 1.59 -7.68
C THR A 59 10.27 1.20 -9.11
N VAL A 60 11.15 2.00 -9.74
CA VAL A 60 11.72 1.68 -11.07
C VAL A 60 12.79 0.60 -10.98
N GLY A 61 13.63 0.66 -9.95
CA GLY A 61 14.65 -0.34 -9.67
C GLY A 61 14.13 -1.43 -8.73
N GLY A 62 14.95 -1.84 -7.76
CA GLY A 62 14.60 -2.86 -6.78
C GLY A 62 13.56 -2.41 -5.75
N TYR A 63 12.96 -3.37 -5.03
CA TYR A 63 11.96 -3.11 -3.99
C TYR A 63 12.56 -2.75 -2.62
N LYS A 64 13.88 -2.94 -2.44
CA LYS A 64 14.54 -2.80 -1.14
C LYS A 64 14.67 -1.32 -0.78
N LEU A 65 14.38 -1.01 0.48
CA LEU A 65 14.57 0.33 1.03
C LEU A 65 15.80 0.41 1.94
N LYS A 66 16.26 1.64 2.16
CA LYS A 66 17.18 2.03 3.22
C LYS A 66 16.62 3.26 3.93
N LYS A 67 17.04 3.53 5.17
CA LYS A 67 16.70 4.81 5.82
C LYS A 67 17.34 5.96 5.06
N SER A 68 16.61 7.07 4.94
CA SER A 68 17.15 8.33 4.42
C SER A 68 18.24 8.88 5.35
N LYS A 69 19.08 9.77 4.81
CA LYS A 69 20.20 10.36 5.57
C LYS A 69 19.76 11.14 6.81
N ASP A 70 18.56 11.73 6.78
CA ASP A 70 17.97 12.47 7.91
C ASP A 70 17.34 11.55 8.97
N GLY A 71 17.23 10.24 8.68
CA GLY A 71 16.69 9.23 9.58
C GLY A 71 15.16 9.17 9.69
N PHE A 72 14.43 10.06 9.01
CA PHE A 72 12.97 10.16 9.11
C PHE A 72 12.23 9.37 8.03
N GLY A 73 12.82 9.24 6.85
CA GLY A 73 12.20 8.62 5.68
C GLY A 73 12.90 7.36 5.20
N TYR A 74 12.46 6.94 4.03
CA TYR A 74 13.05 5.82 3.29
C TYR A 74 13.45 6.27 1.89
N GLU A 75 14.55 5.71 1.42
CA GLU A 75 15.05 5.83 0.05
C GLU A 75 15.12 4.44 -0.58
N THR A 76 14.98 4.34 -1.90
CA THR A 76 15.32 3.11 -2.62
C THR A 76 16.79 2.78 -2.39
N ALA A 77 17.08 1.51 -2.11
CA ALA A 77 18.44 1.10 -1.78
C ALA A 77 19.42 1.33 -2.96
N ASP A 78 18.92 1.24 -4.18
CA ASP A 78 19.66 1.45 -5.43
C ASP A 78 19.59 2.90 -5.96
N GLY A 79 18.88 3.81 -5.29
CA GLY A 79 18.73 5.21 -5.71
C GLY A 79 17.78 5.42 -6.90
N SER A 80 17.04 4.39 -7.32
CA SER A 80 16.03 4.51 -8.38
C SER A 80 14.81 5.35 -7.95
N LEU A 81 14.06 5.85 -8.93
CA LEU A 81 12.83 6.59 -8.67
C LEU A 81 11.75 5.70 -8.04
N SER A 82 10.90 6.33 -7.21
CA SER A 82 9.69 5.72 -6.67
C SER A 82 8.50 6.65 -6.80
N ALA A 83 7.31 6.07 -6.82
CA ALA A 83 6.04 6.78 -6.76
C ALA A 83 5.13 6.11 -5.73
N HIS A 84 4.34 6.94 -5.04
CA HIS A 84 3.40 6.51 -4.02
C HIS A 84 2.06 7.20 -4.25
N PHE A 85 0.97 6.46 -4.04
CA PHE A 85 -0.37 7.00 -4.00
C PHE A 85 -1.18 6.25 -2.95
N GLU A 86 -2.13 6.93 -2.30
CA GLU A 86 -2.90 6.38 -1.19
C GLU A 86 -4.37 6.79 -1.27
N HIS A 87 -5.24 5.85 -0.90
CA HIS A 87 -6.62 6.15 -0.54
C HIS A 87 -7.02 5.48 0.77
N THR A 88 -7.85 6.17 1.55
CA THR A 88 -8.60 5.57 2.65
C THR A 88 -9.90 4.98 2.11
N ILE A 89 -10.12 3.70 2.39
CA ILE A 89 -11.26 2.93 1.89
C ILE A 89 -12.09 2.44 3.08
N ALA A 90 -13.39 2.73 3.06
CA ALA A 90 -14.36 2.13 3.98
C ALA A 90 -15.10 0.98 3.30
N LEU A 91 -15.13 -0.20 3.93
CA LEU A 91 -15.94 -1.32 3.44
C LEU A 91 -17.33 -1.28 4.08
N THR A 92 -18.34 -1.08 3.25
CA THR A 92 -19.75 -1.00 3.66
C THR A 92 -20.54 -2.21 3.15
N LYS A 93 -21.79 -2.36 3.61
CA LYS A 93 -22.75 -3.34 3.05
C LYS A 93 -22.93 -3.24 1.54
N LYS A 94 -22.76 -2.04 0.98
CA LYS A 94 -22.97 -1.75 -0.44
C LYS A 94 -21.69 -1.90 -1.26
N GLY A 95 -20.56 -2.23 -0.63
CA GLY A 95 -19.24 -2.31 -1.24
C GLY A 95 -18.25 -1.31 -0.66
N CYS A 96 -17.13 -1.10 -1.36
CA CYS A 96 -16.08 -0.18 -0.95
C CYS A 96 -16.45 1.27 -1.29
N GLN A 97 -16.20 2.18 -0.35
CA GLN A 97 -16.28 3.62 -0.55
C GLN A 97 -14.88 4.22 -0.40
N VAL A 98 -14.46 5.03 -1.38
CA VAL A 98 -13.20 5.78 -1.33
C VAL A 98 -13.46 7.11 -0.62
N LEU A 99 -12.95 7.24 0.61
CA LEU A 99 -13.25 8.39 1.46
C LEU A 99 -12.44 9.64 1.07
N THR A 100 -11.27 9.45 0.47
CA THR A 100 -10.36 10.53 0.08
C THR A 100 -10.38 10.81 -1.43
N ASP A 101 -11.50 10.54 -2.09
CA ASP A 101 -11.68 10.89 -3.51
C ASP A 101 -11.77 12.42 -3.68
N LEU A 102 -11.08 12.95 -4.69
CA LEU A 102 -10.99 14.39 -4.97
C LEU A 102 -12.27 14.97 -5.58
N LYS A 103 -13.21 14.13 -6.01
CA LYS A 103 -14.39 14.51 -6.80
C LYS A 103 -15.72 14.39 -6.04
N GLN A 104 -15.68 14.28 -4.71
CA GLN A 104 -16.92 14.22 -3.91
C GLN A 104 -17.72 15.52 -3.97
#